data_AF-A0A3M0ZBE4-F1
#
_entry.id   AF-A0A3M0ZBE4-F1
#
_cell.length_a   1.000
_cell.length_b   1.000
_cell.length_c   1.000
_cell.angle_alpha   90.00
_cell.angle_beta   90.00
_cell.angle_gamma   90.00
#
_symmetry.space_group_name_H-M   'P 1'
#
loop_
_entity.id
_entity.type
_entity.pdbx_description
1 polymer ?
#
loop_
_entity_poly.entity_id
_entity_poly.type
_entity_poly.pdbx_seq_one_letter_code
_entity_poly.pdbx_strand_id
1 'polypeptide(L)'
;IIPGVSGGTMALVLGIYERLVKDLNKLRPDHLKVCLPPYPEGVVTRWRKIIKEFDLMFLGAIAGGAALAVVLLANLLRWLLAQYPAATFGFFWGLILISILVPLRQVKSWKGGVIPLLLAGTLLTAWLGYRVASNEVEHVRHKMQIKYAHLLHDSASADEHKPASTNRSPAISMGHLLFLVLGGAFAAAACVLPGVSGSFTLLLMGLYYELLEAVVALTRLNISLPVILTLTAGGLGGVAGLFLFAKLMETLLNRYRELTMAFLTGLMLGSLYAIWPFREAIKVSVAGHEKIAYGLPHLPNLADTLTWITAGTVILGALIGLVMDYFERKHPELTSEKDCLLCGQPDAEPEGSL
;
A
#
# COMPACT_ATOMS: atom_id res chain seq x y z
N ILE A 1 2.04 -2.71 -8.21
CA ILE A 1 1.24 -3.51 -7.24
C ILE A 1 1.50 -5.01 -7.38
N ILE A 2 2.02 -5.49 -8.53
CA ILE A 2 2.46 -6.88 -8.64
C ILE A 2 3.80 -7.05 -7.88
N PRO A 3 3.90 -7.91 -6.85
CA PRO A 3 5.15 -8.16 -6.13
C PRO A 3 6.18 -8.80 -7.07
N GLY A 4 7.39 -8.28 -7.17
CA GLY A 4 8.40 -8.78 -8.12
C GLY A 4 8.37 -8.13 -9.51
N VAL A 5 7.46 -7.18 -9.75
CA VAL A 5 7.46 -6.30 -10.93
C VAL A 5 7.72 -4.89 -10.46
N SER A 6 9.00 -4.52 -10.33
CA SER A 6 9.35 -3.16 -9.90
C SER A 6 8.94 -2.17 -10.98
N GLY A 7 7.86 -1.42 -10.73
CA GLY A 7 7.44 -0.31 -11.59
C GLY A 7 8.55 0.73 -11.79
N GLY A 8 9.54 0.77 -10.87
CA GLY A 8 10.74 1.58 -11.03
C GLY A 8 11.64 1.12 -12.17
N THR A 9 11.76 -0.18 -12.43
CA THR A 9 12.56 -0.72 -13.55
C THR A 9 11.89 -0.40 -14.89
N MET A 10 10.56 -0.57 -15.00
CA MET A 10 9.82 -0.18 -16.20
C MET A 10 9.81 1.33 -16.42
N ALA A 11 9.69 2.13 -15.35
CA ALA A 11 9.77 3.58 -15.45
C ALA A 11 11.15 4.05 -15.94
N LEU A 12 12.22 3.35 -15.59
CA LEU A 12 13.57 3.67 -16.04
C LEU A 12 13.79 3.25 -17.50
N VAL A 13 13.35 2.04 -17.89
CA VAL A 13 13.39 1.59 -19.30
C VAL A 13 12.59 2.52 -20.22
N LEU A 14 11.47 3.06 -19.75
CA LEU A 14 10.66 4.02 -20.49
C LEU A 14 11.19 5.47 -20.43
N GLY A 15 12.32 5.73 -19.74
CA GLY A 15 12.89 7.08 -19.55
C GLY A 15 12.03 8.02 -18.69
N ILE A 16 10.98 7.50 -18.05
CA ILE A 16 10.05 8.27 -17.21
C ILE A 16 10.70 8.58 -15.85
N TYR A 17 11.56 7.68 -15.37
CA TYR A 17 12.20 7.78 -14.05
C TYR A 17 13.12 9.01 -13.95
N GLU A 18 13.98 9.24 -14.94
CA GLU A 18 14.92 10.36 -14.96
C GLU A 18 14.19 11.71 -14.88
N ARG A 19 13.11 11.84 -15.64
CA ARG A 19 12.27 13.04 -15.65
C ARG A 19 11.56 13.24 -14.30
N LEU A 20 11.03 12.15 -13.72
CA LEU A 20 10.40 12.18 -12.40
C LEU A 20 11.38 12.57 -11.29
N VAL A 21 12.59 12.01 -11.26
CA VAL A 21 13.62 12.31 -10.27
C VAL A 21 14.13 13.75 -10.42
N LYS A 22 14.35 14.21 -11.66
CA LYS A 22 14.74 15.60 -11.93
C LYS A 22 13.70 16.59 -11.42
N ASP A 23 12.41 16.28 -11.59
CA ASP A 23 11.34 17.10 -11.02
C ASP A 23 11.27 17.00 -9.50
N LEU A 24 11.42 15.80 -8.92
CA LEU A 24 11.41 15.61 -7.47
C LEU A 24 12.58 16.33 -6.77
N ASN A 25 13.77 16.33 -7.37
CA ASN A 25 14.95 17.01 -6.82
C ASN A 25 14.83 18.55 -6.80
N LYS A 26 13.86 19.13 -7.53
CA LYS A 26 13.52 20.57 -7.41
C LYS A 26 12.83 20.88 -6.07
N LEU A 27 12.21 19.88 -5.41
CA LEU A 27 11.68 20.01 -4.05
C LEU A 27 12.81 19.89 -3.02
N ARG A 28 13.69 20.89 -2.96
CA ARG A 28 14.75 20.96 -1.95
C ARG A 28 14.15 21.31 -0.57
N PRO A 29 14.60 20.71 0.56
CA PRO A 29 14.12 21.03 1.91
C PRO A 29 14.27 22.51 2.32
N ASP A 30 15.12 23.28 1.64
CA ASP A 30 15.24 24.72 1.83
C ASP A 30 13.99 25.51 1.40
N HIS A 31 13.17 24.96 0.49
CA HIS A 31 11.86 25.53 0.15
C HIS A 31 10.79 25.22 1.19
N LEU A 32 10.97 24.17 2.00
CA LEU A 32 10.03 23.78 3.06
C LEU A 32 10.18 24.65 4.31
N LYS A 33 11.38 25.21 4.54
CA LYS A 33 11.64 26.19 5.63
C LYS A 33 10.80 27.46 5.51
N VAL A 34 10.28 27.78 4.33
CA VAL A 34 9.35 28.90 4.08
C VAL A 34 7.98 28.69 4.75
N CYS A 35 7.63 27.44 5.07
CA CYS A 35 6.41 27.10 5.80
C CYS A 35 6.59 27.13 7.33
N LEU A 36 7.81 27.35 7.85
CA LEU A 36 8.03 27.52 9.29
C LEU A 36 7.88 28.99 9.71
N PRO A 37 7.27 29.26 10.88
CA PRO A 37 7.19 30.63 11.43
C PRO A 37 8.58 31.20 11.75
N PRO A 38 8.83 32.52 11.54
CA PRO A 38 7.89 33.53 11.04
C PRO A 38 7.71 33.43 9.53
N TYR A 39 6.45 33.40 9.08
CA TYR A 39 6.10 33.29 7.67
C TYR A 39 6.54 34.55 6.91
N PRO A 40 7.46 34.47 5.93
CA PRO A 40 7.88 35.63 5.18
C PRO A 40 6.74 36.13 4.26
N GLU A 41 6.54 37.43 4.13
CA GLU A 41 5.55 37.99 3.21
C GLU A 41 5.80 37.50 1.77
N GLY A 42 4.75 37.03 1.07
CA GLY A 42 4.84 36.60 -0.33
C GLY A 42 5.04 35.10 -0.58
N VAL A 43 4.81 34.22 0.40
CA VAL A 43 4.85 32.76 0.23
C VAL A 43 3.92 32.26 -0.89
N VAL A 44 2.73 32.84 -1.08
CA VAL A 44 1.82 32.48 -2.19
C VAL A 44 2.50 32.67 -3.54
N THR A 45 3.23 33.78 -3.72
CA THR A 45 3.96 34.09 -4.95
C THR A 45 5.14 33.13 -5.16
N ARG A 46 5.81 32.72 -4.07
CA ARG A 46 6.91 31.76 -4.09
C ARG A 46 6.44 30.35 -4.44
N TRP A 47 5.33 29.87 -3.87
CA TRP A 47 4.70 28.59 -4.25
C TRP A 47 4.20 28.61 -5.69
N ARG A 48 3.63 29.72 -6.14
CA ARG A 48 3.21 29.86 -7.55
C ARG A 48 4.39 29.75 -8.53
N LYS A 49 5.58 30.22 -8.12
CA LYS A 49 6.82 30.09 -8.92
C LYS A 49 7.32 28.64 -8.93
N ILE A 50 7.35 27.97 -7.78
CA ILE A 50 7.71 26.54 -7.65
C ILE A 50 6.77 25.68 -8.50
N ILE A 51 5.46 25.88 -8.39
CA ILE A 51 4.44 25.14 -9.16
C ILE A 51 4.65 25.35 -10.67
N LYS A 52 5.05 26.54 -11.12
CA LYS A 52 5.35 26.79 -12.55
C LYS A 52 6.64 26.11 -13.04
N GLU A 53 7.57 25.79 -12.15
CA GLU A 53 8.82 25.08 -12.48
C GLU A 53 8.64 23.55 -12.53
N PHE A 54 7.52 23.04 -12.00
CA PHE A 54 7.10 21.64 -12.10
C PHE A 54 6.37 21.37 -13.42
N ASP A 55 6.70 20.25 -14.06
CA ASP A 55 5.92 19.75 -15.19
C ASP A 55 4.65 19.05 -14.67
N LEU A 56 3.67 19.85 -14.21
CA LEU A 56 2.39 19.34 -13.71
C LEU A 56 1.62 18.55 -14.77
N MET A 57 1.85 18.83 -16.05
CA MET A 57 1.20 18.10 -17.13
C MET A 57 1.77 16.68 -17.23
N PHE A 58 3.08 16.52 -17.15
CA PHE A 58 3.74 15.21 -17.08
C PHE A 58 3.33 14.42 -15.83
N LEU A 59 3.39 15.04 -14.65
CA LEU A 59 3.02 14.39 -13.40
C LEU A 59 1.53 14.02 -13.37
N GLY A 60 0.67 14.93 -13.87
CA GLY A 60 -0.77 14.70 -14.03
C GLY A 60 -1.07 13.57 -15.01
N ALA A 61 -0.32 13.45 -16.12
CA ALA A 61 -0.46 12.36 -17.07
C ALA A 61 -0.08 11.00 -16.46
N ILE A 62 1.02 10.93 -15.70
CA ILE A 62 1.41 9.71 -14.98
C ILE A 62 0.36 9.35 -13.93
N ALA A 63 -0.06 10.31 -13.11
CA ALA A 63 -1.06 10.09 -12.07
C ALA A 63 -2.39 9.64 -12.68
N GLY A 64 -2.83 10.28 -13.76
CA GLY A 64 -4.02 9.92 -14.52
C GLY A 64 -3.93 8.51 -15.11
N GLY A 65 -2.81 8.17 -15.75
CA GLY A 65 -2.56 6.84 -16.30
C GLY A 65 -2.54 5.75 -15.22
N ALA A 66 -1.87 6.01 -14.09
CA ALA A 66 -1.85 5.10 -12.95
C ALA A 66 -3.24 4.91 -12.34
N ALA A 67 -4.00 5.99 -12.16
CA ALA A 67 -5.37 5.93 -11.66
C ALA A 67 -6.28 5.12 -12.60
N LEU A 68 -6.20 5.36 -13.91
CA LEU A 68 -6.95 4.61 -14.91
C LEU A 68 -6.57 3.12 -14.88
N ALA A 69 -5.27 2.81 -14.85
CA ALA A 69 -4.79 1.43 -14.75
C ALA A 69 -5.28 0.73 -13.49
N VAL A 70 -5.26 1.41 -12.34
CA VAL A 70 -5.78 0.88 -11.07
C VAL A 70 -7.28 0.61 -11.17
N VAL A 71 -8.08 1.52 -11.74
CA VAL A 71 -9.53 1.33 -11.89
C VAL A 71 -9.84 0.15 -12.82
N LEU A 72 -9.18 0.09 -13.98
CA LEU A 72 -9.36 -0.99 -14.95
C LEU A 72 -8.96 -2.34 -14.36
N LEU A 73 -7.78 -2.41 -13.74
CA LEU A 73 -7.28 -3.63 -13.10
C LEU A 73 -8.16 -4.03 -11.92
N ALA A 74 -8.63 -3.09 -11.11
CA ALA A 74 -9.54 -3.38 -9.99
C ALA A 74 -10.89 -3.95 -10.46
N ASN A 75 -11.40 -3.50 -11.60
CA ASN A 75 -12.61 -4.08 -12.21
C ASN A 75 -12.35 -5.50 -12.70
N LEU A 76 -11.27 -5.69 -13.46
CA LEU A 76 -10.88 -7.00 -13.98
C LEU A 76 -10.62 -8.01 -12.86
N LEU A 77 -9.85 -7.62 -11.85
CA LEU A 77 -9.53 -8.46 -10.69
C LEU A 77 -10.78 -8.82 -9.90
N ARG A 78 -11.73 -7.89 -9.72
CA ARG A 78 -13.02 -8.17 -9.08
C ARG A 78 -13.81 -9.23 -9.84
N TRP A 79 -13.84 -9.15 -11.18
CA TRP A 79 -14.50 -10.14 -12.02
C TRP A 79 -13.81 -11.50 -11.97
N LEU A 80 -12.47 -11.53 -12.07
CA LEU A 80 -11.65 -12.74 -11.96
C LEU A 80 -11.82 -13.47 -10.61
N LEU A 81 -11.80 -12.73 -9.50
CA LEU A 81 -12.01 -13.30 -8.17
C LEU A 81 -13.44 -13.79 -7.95
N ALA A 82 -14.43 -13.22 -8.65
CA ALA A 82 -15.82 -13.65 -8.56
C ALA A 82 -16.09 -14.95 -9.34
N GLN A 83 -15.50 -15.09 -10.53
CA GLN A 83 -15.75 -16.23 -11.43
C GLN A 83 -14.72 -17.36 -11.31
N TYR A 84 -13.44 -17.01 -11.12
CA TYR A 84 -12.32 -17.96 -11.11
C TYR A 84 -11.36 -17.69 -9.93
N PRO A 85 -11.82 -17.83 -8.67
CA PRO A 85 -11.01 -17.52 -7.49
C PRO A 85 -9.77 -18.40 -7.38
N ALA A 86 -9.90 -19.72 -7.55
CA ALA A 86 -8.77 -20.65 -7.46
C ALA A 86 -7.68 -20.34 -8.49
N ALA A 87 -8.06 -20.10 -9.75
CA ALA A 87 -7.14 -19.75 -10.82
C ALA A 87 -6.43 -18.41 -10.58
N THR A 88 -7.16 -17.42 -10.03
CA THR A 88 -6.61 -16.09 -9.69
C THR A 88 -5.62 -16.18 -8.54
N PHE A 89 -5.94 -16.91 -7.47
CA PHE A 89 -5.00 -17.17 -6.38
C PHE A 89 -3.79 -17.97 -6.88
N GLY A 90 -3.99 -18.94 -7.77
CA GLY A 90 -2.91 -19.72 -8.36
C GLY A 90 -1.91 -18.83 -9.11
N PHE A 91 -2.42 -17.90 -9.92
CA PHE A 91 -1.60 -16.91 -10.61
C PHE A 91 -0.72 -16.10 -9.64
N PHE A 92 -1.30 -15.52 -8.60
CA PHE A 92 -0.54 -14.74 -7.61
C PHE A 92 0.41 -15.61 -6.79
N TRP A 93 0.02 -16.84 -6.47
CA TRP A 93 0.86 -17.79 -5.74
C TRP A 93 2.14 -18.13 -6.52
N GLY A 94 2.01 -18.44 -7.82
CA GLY A 94 3.15 -18.69 -8.69
C GLY A 94 4.07 -17.47 -8.86
N LEU A 95 3.47 -16.27 -8.90
CA LEU A 95 4.22 -15.02 -9.02
C LEU A 95 5.01 -14.69 -7.75
N ILE A 96 4.39 -14.84 -6.57
CA ILE A 96 5.04 -14.63 -5.27
C ILE A 96 6.17 -15.66 -5.07
N LEU A 97 5.97 -16.92 -5.49
CA LEU A 97 6.99 -17.96 -5.38
C LEU A 97 8.31 -17.56 -6.05
N ILE A 98 8.24 -16.98 -7.26
CA ILE A 98 9.43 -16.49 -7.95
C ILE A 98 9.95 -15.21 -7.29
N SER A 99 9.06 -14.32 -6.86
CA SER A 99 9.45 -13.07 -6.18
C SER A 99 10.21 -13.29 -4.87
N ILE A 100 10.02 -14.42 -4.18
CA ILE A 100 10.75 -14.79 -2.95
C ILE A 100 12.23 -15.09 -3.23
N LEU A 101 12.57 -15.53 -4.45
CA LEU A 101 13.95 -15.87 -4.82
C LEU A 101 14.86 -14.63 -4.83
N VAL A 102 14.33 -13.46 -5.17
CA VAL A 102 15.09 -12.21 -5.24
C VAL A 102 15.65 -11.81 -3.87
N PRO A 103 14.86 -11.61 -2.80
CA PRO A 103 15.38 -11.25 -1.50
C PRO A 103 16.18 -12.37 -0.83
N LEU A 104 15.84 -13.65 -1.07
CA LEU A 104 16.64 -14.79 -0.59
C LEU A 104 18.08 -14.75 -1.11
N ARG A 105 18.27 -14.44 -2.40
CA ARG A 105 19.59 -14.34 -3.03
C ARG A 105 20.42 -13.15 -2.49
N GLN A 106 19.78 -12.16 -1.87
CA GLN A 106 20.45 -10.99 -1.30
C GLN A 106 20.98 -11.23 0.12
N VAL A 107 20.60 -12.34 0.77
CA VAL A 107 21.14 -12.77 2.06
C VAL A 107 22.49 -13.47 1.81
N LYS A 108 23.60 -12.76 2.00
CA LYS A 108 24.95 -13.27 1.72
C LYS A 108 25.45 -14.21 2.83
N SER A 109 25.08 -13.93 4.09
CA SER A 109 25.47 -14.75 5.23
C SER A 109 24.27 -15.37 5.94
N TRP A 110 24.32 -16.69 6.14
CA TRP A 110 23.34 -17.45 6.93
C TRP A 110 23.76 -17.57 8.42
N LYS A 111 24.67 -16.70 8.86
CA LYS A 111 25.21 -16.68 10.23
C LYS A 111 24.52 -15.56 11.04
N GLY A 112 24.34 -15.77 12.34
CA GLY A 112 23.67 -14.80 13.23
C GLY A 112 22.14 -14.95 13.29
N GLY A 113 21.45 -13.89 13.72
CA GLY A 113 19.99 -13.85 13.93
C GLY A 113 19.12 -13.94 12.66
N VAL A 114 19.68 -14.31 11.50
CA VAL A 114 19.01 -14.34 10.20
C VAL A 114 17.95 -15.45 10.13
N ILE A 115 18.31 -16.69 10.47
CA ILE A 115 17.39 -17.84 10.48
C ILE A 115 16.21 -17.62 11.45
N PRO A 116 16.43 -17.21 12.72
CA PRO A 116 15.30 -16.98 13.62
C PRO A 116 14.41 -15.83 13.16
N LEU A 117 14.94 -14.80 12.49
CA LEU A 117 14.11 -13.71 11.98
C LEU A 117 13.30 -14.10 10.74
N LEU A 118 13.87 -14.94 9.86
CA LEU A 118 13.14 -15.54 8.74
C LEU A 118 12.00 -16.41 9.26
N LEU A 119 12.28 -17.30 10.22
CA LEU A 119 11.25 -18.13 10.85
C LEU A 119 10.20 -17.29 11.58
N ALA A 120 10.61 -16.25 12.31
CA ALA A 120 9.69 -15.34 12.97
C ALA A 120 8.75 -14.64 11.97
N GLY A 121 9.27 -14.16 10.84
CA GLY A 121 8.45 -13.58 9.76
C GLY A 121 7.46 -14.59 9.17
N THR A 122 7.94 -15.79 8.83
CA THR A 122 7.09 -16.87 8.28
C THR A 122 6.00 -17.27 9.25
N LEU A 123 6.35 -17.50 10.53
CA LEU A 123 5.39 -17.87 11.57
C LEU A 123 4.39 -16.75 11.85
N LEU A 124 4.84 -15.49 11.90
CA LEU A 124 3.96 -14.34 12.11
C LEU A 124 2.92 -14.23 10.99
N THR A 125 3.34 -14.28 9.73
CA THR A 125 2.41 -14.16 8.60
C THR A 125 1.57 -15.40 8.40
N ALA A 126 2.10 -16.61 8.63
CA ALA A 126 1.32 -17.84 8.58
C ALA A 126 0.28 -17.88 9.70
N TRP A 127 0.64 -17.46 10.92
CA TRP A 127 -0.28 -17.33 12.05
C TRP A 127 -1.37 -16.29 11.77
N LEU A 128 -1.00 -15.12 11.25
CA LEU A 128 -1.96 -14.10 10.84
C LEU A 128 -2.87 -14.61 9.72
N GLY A 129 -2.31 -15.29 8.73
CA GLY A 129 -3.06 -15.92 7.63
C GLY A 129 -4.03 -16.98 8.12
N TYR A 130 -3.63 -17.80 9.09
CA TYR A 130 -4.51 -18.77 9.75
C TYR A 130 -5.64 -18.09 10.52
N ARG A 131 -5.33 -17.06 11.32
CA ARG A 131 -6.34 -16.29 12.08
C ARG A 131 -7.32 -15.55 11.18
N VAL A 132 -6.84 -15.01 10.07
CA VAL A 132 -7.67 -14.35 9.08
C VAL A 132 -8.56 -15.36 8.38
N ALA A 133 -8.02 -16.49 7.91
CA ALA A 133 -8.79 -17.54 7.23
C ALA A 133 -9.81 -18.22 8.18
N SER A 134 -9.45 -18.48 9.44
CA SER A 134 -10.35 -19.09 10.42
C SER A 134 -11.54 -18.19 10.74
N ASN A 135 -11.33 -16.87 10.77
CA ASN A 135 -12.35 -15.90 11.15
C ASN A 135 -12.98 -15.21 9.93
N GLU A 136 -12.63 -15.61 8.71
CA GLU A 136 -13.02 -14.91 7.47
C GLU A 136 -14.52 -14.92 7.29
N VAL A 137 -15.16 -16.08 7.52
CA VAL A 137 -16.61 -16.28 7.44
C VAL A 137 -17.35 -15.35 8.41
N GLU A 138 -16.84 -15.21 9.64
CA GLU A 138 -17.43 -14.37 10.68
C GLU A 138 -17.22 -12.88 10.39
N HIS A 139 -16.03 -12.48 9.92
CA HIS A 139 -15.76 -11.10 9.50
C HIS A 139 -16.58 -10.67 8.29
N VAL A 140 -16.75 -11.55 7.30
CA VAL A 140 -17.60 -11.28 6.14
C VAL A 140 -19.06 -11.17 6.58
N ARG A 141 -19.53 -12.05 7.46
CA ARG A 141 -20.88 -11.98 8.06
C ARG A 141 -21.10 -10.68 8.83
N HIS A 142 -20.17 -10.27 9.69
CA HIS A 142 -20.27 -9.05 10.49
C HIS A 142 -20.23 -7.78 9.61
N LYS A 143 -19.31 -7.73 8.62
CA LYS A 143 -19.27 -6.61 7.65
C LYS A 143 -20.55 -6.53 6.82
N MET A 144 -21.16 -7.67 6.49
CA MET A 144 -22.46 -7.68 5.83
C MET A 144 -23.54 -7.15 6.76
N GLN A 145 -23.64 -7.64 8.00
CA GLN A 145 -24.62 -7.18 8.98
C GLN A 145 -24.53 -5.67 9.24
N ILE A 146 -23.33 -5.11 9.40
CA ILE A 146 -23.13 -3.66 9.53
C ILE A 146 -23.65 -2.93 8.29
N LYS A 147 -23.31 -3.42 7.08
CA LYS A 147 -23.78 -2.80 5.83
C LYS A 147 -25.30 -2.86 5.69
N TYR A 148 -25.94 -3.95 6.12
CA TYR A 148 -27.40 -4.07 6.16
C TYR A 148 -28.04 -3.15 7.18
N ALA A 149 -27.46 -3.07 8.39
CA ALA A 149 -27.94 -2.16 9.42
C ALA A 149 -27.88 -0.71 8.93
N HIS A 150 -26.79 -0.31 8.26
CA HIS A 150 -26.70 1.02 7.63
C HIS A 150 -27.71 1.22 6.50
N LEU A 151 -27.89 0.25 5.59
CA LEU A 151 -28.89 0.38 4.52
C LEU A 151 -30.32 0.49 5.06
N LEU A 152 -30.64 -0.25 6.12
CA LEU A 152 -31.92 -0.14 6.84
C LEU A 152 -32.07 1.22 7.53
N HIS A 153 -30.99 1.74 8.13
CA HIS A 153 -30.99 3.06 8.77
C HIS A 153 -31.09 4.21 7.76
N ASP A 154 -30.47 4.06 6.58
CA ASP A 154 -30.56 5.01 5.45
C ASP A 154 -31.95 4.98 4.81
N SER A 155 -32.60 3.81 4.73
CA SER A 155 -33.99 3.70 4.26
C SER A 155 -35.01 4.19 5.29
N ALA A 156 -34.78 3.95 6.59
CA ALA A 156 -35.66 4.43 7.66
C ALA A 156 -35.55 5.96 7.85
N SER A 157 -34.36 6.54 7.62
CA SER A 157 -34.15 7.99 7.64
C SER A 157 -34.61 8.71 6.37
N ALA A 158 -35.15 7.99 5.38
CA ALA A 158 -35.85 8.59 4.24
C ALA A 158 -37.30 8.97 4.55
N ASP A 159 -37.95 8.32 5.54
CA ASP A 159 -39.35 8.57 5.92
C ASP A 159 -39.52 9.31 7.26
N GLU A 160 -38.49 9.38 8.10
CA GLU A 160 -38.53 10.13 9.36
C GLU A 160 -37.66 11.39 9.27
N HIS A 161 -38.25 12.55 9.60
CA HIS A 161 -37.53 13.81 9.78
C HIS A 161 -36.31 13.58 10.69
N LYS A 162 -35.13 13.63 10.08
CA LYS A 162 -33.80 13.58 10.70
C LYS A 162 -33.81 14.37 12.02
N PRO A 163 -33.80 13.73 13.21
CA PRO A 163 -33.59 14.46 14.43
C PRO A 163 -32.16 14.99 14.33
N ALA A 164 -32.00 16.29 14.56
CA ALA A 164 -30.73 16.98 14.52
C ALA A 164 -29.69 16.16 15.29
N SER A 165 -28.71 15.62 14.57
CA SER A 165 -27.49 15.08 15.17
C SER A 165 -26.95 16.19 16.05
N THR A 166 -27.07 15.99 17.35
CA THR A 166 -26.75 16.96 18.38
C THR A 166 -25.38 17.55 18.07
N ASN A 167 -25.40 18.84 17.76
CA ASN A 167 -24.25 19.69 17.52
C ASN A 167 -23.23 19.49 18.66
N ARG A 168 -22.27 18.60 18.44
CA ARG A 168 -20.94 18.72 19.01
C ARG A 168 -20.00 18.73 17.82
N SER A 169 -19.94 19.87 17.12
CA SER A 169 -18.67 20.29 16.55
C SER A 169 -17.68 20.20 17.72
N PRO A 170 -16.75 19.24 17.76
CA PRO A 170 -15.82 19.17 18.86
C PRO A 170 -15.09 20.52 18.85
N ALA A 171 -15.12 21.23 19.97
CA ALA A 171 -14.29 22.40 20.14
C ALA A 171 -12.86 21.94 19.81
N ILE A 172 -12.29 22.48 18.74
CA ILE A 172 -11.02 22.00 18.22
C ILE A 172 -9.94 22.38 19.23
N SER A 173 -9.72 21.48 20.18
CA SER A 173 -8.70 21.60 21.19
C SER A 173 -7.35 21.22 20.58
N MET A 174 -6.28 21.86 21.05
CA MET A 174 -4.91 21.53 20.65
C MET A 174 -4.62 20.02 20.83
N GLY A 175 -5.18 19.40 21.87
CA GLY A 175 -5.04 17.95 22.11
C GLY A 175 -5.71 17.10 21.02
N HIS A 176 -6.86 17.54 20.49
CA HIS A 176 -7.57 16.85 19.42
C HIS A 176 -6.81 16.94 18.09
N LEU A 177 -6.19 18.10 17.82
CA LEU A 177 -5.31 18.28 16.65
C LEU A 177 -4.08 17.38 16.72
N LEU A 178 -3.44 17.29 17.88
CA LEU A 178 -2.30 16.39 18.06
C LEU A 178 -2.72 14.93 17.87
N PHE A 179 -3.89 14.55 18.40
CA PHE A 179 -4.43 13.21 18.21
C PHE A 179 -4.71 12.89 16.74
N LEU A 180 -5.23 13.86 15.97
CA LEU A 180 -5.41 13.75 14.52
C LEU A 180 -4.08 13.62 13.76
N VAL A 181 -3.05 14.39 14.15
CA VAL A 181 -1.70 14.28 13.57
C VAL A 181 -1.11 12.89 13.83
N LEU A 182 -1.18 12.40 15.07
CA LEU A 182 -0.70 11.07 15.42
C LEU A 182 -1.50 9.97 14.69
N GLY A 183 -2.82 10.11 14.62
CA GLY A 183 -3.69 9.19 13.90
C GLY A 183 -3.38 9.13 12.41
N GLY A 184 -3.17 10.28 11.78
CA GLY A 184 -2.71 10.37 10.39
C GLY A 184 -1.35 9.69 10.19
N ALA A 185 -0.40 9.91 11.11
CA ALA A 185 0.93 9.30 11.05
C ALA A 185 0.88 7.78 11.15
N PHE A 186 0.14 7.23 12.13
CA PHE A 186 -0.04 5.78 12.27
C PHE A 186 -0.79 5.16 11.10
N ALA A 187 -1.82 5.84 10.58
CA ALA A 187 -2.55 5.39 9.40
C ALA A 187 -1.66 5.32 8.15
N ALA A 188 -0.82 6.33 7.93
CA ALA A 188 0.13 6.35 6.82
C ALA A 188 1.21 5.28 6.97
N ALA A 189 1.77 5.09 8.18
CA ALA A 189 2.73 4.02 8.46
C ALA A 189 2.10 2.63 8.23
N ALA A 190 0.85 2.43 8.67
CA ALA A 190 0.10 1.21 8.44
C ALA A 190 -0.10 0.90 6.95
N CYS A 191 -0.32 1.91 6.11
CA CYS A 191 -0.44 1.71 4.65
C CYS A 191 0.85 1.17 4.00
N VAL A 192 2.03 1.38 4.60
CA VAL A 192 3.30 0.87 4.06
C VAL A 192 3.62 -0.54 4.57
N LEU A 193 3.14 -0.88 5.78
CA LEU A 193 3.43 -2.17 6.40
C LEU A 193 2.53 -3.28 5.81
N PRO A 194 3.10 -4.40 5.32
CA PRO A 194 2.30 -5.47 4.73
C PRO A 194 1.35 -6.09 5.77
N GLY A 195 0.06 -6.06 5.47
CA GLY A 195 -0.98 -6.70 6.29
C GLY A 195 -1.65 -5.82 7.34
N VAL A 196 -1.31 -4.52 7.45
CA VAL A 196 -2.01 -3.56 8.32
C VAL A 196 -2.82 -2.59 7.46
N SER A 197 -4.11 -2.46 7.73
CA SER A 197 -4.98 -1.54 6.98
C SER A 197 -4.97 -0.16 7.64
N GLY A 198 -4.47 0.87 6.96
CA GLY A 198 -4.47 2.25 7.48
C GLY A 198 -5.88 2.77 7.82
N SER A 199 -6.90 2.41 7.03
CA SER A 199 -8.30 2.72 7.34
C SER A 199 -8.81 2.02 8.61
N PHE A 200 -8.34 0.81 8.89
CA PHE A 200 -8.67 0.10 10.13
C PHE A 200 -7.98 0.75 11.34
N THR A 201 -6.73 1.18 11.20
CA THR A 201 -6.01 1.95 12.23
C THR A 201 -6.76 3.24 12.60
N LEU A 202 -7.27 3.98 11.61
CA LEU A 202 -8.11 5.16 11.86
C LEU A 202 -9.43 4.81 12.56
N LEU A 203 -10.03 3.67 12.23
CA LEU A 203 -11.28 3.22 12.85
C LEU A 203 -11.06 2.83 14.31
N LEU A 204 -9.98 2.13 14.63
CA LEU A 204 -9.60 1.80 16.01
C LEU A 204 -9.30 3.04 16.85
N MET A 205 -8.71 4.07 16.24
CA MET A 205 -8.47 5.35 16.90
C MET A 205 -9.72 6.25 16.96
N GLY A 206 -10.85 5.83 16.37
CA GLY A 206 -12.08 6.62 16.31
C GLY A 206 -12.05 7.80 15.33
N LEU A 207 -10.97 7.98 14.58
CA LEU A 207 -10.72 9.12 13.68
C LEU A 207 -11.29 8.93 12.27
N TYR A 208 -11.68 7.70 11.92
CA TYR A 208 -12.16 7.35 10.58
C TYR A 208 -13.36 8.18 10.14
N TYR A 209 -14.40 8.25 10.98
CA TYR A 209 -15.63 8.98 10.65
C TYR A 209 -15.39 10.48 10.59
N GLU A 210 -14.55 11.01 11.47
CA GLU A 210 -14.22 12.43 11.49
C GLU A 210 -13.50 12.88 10.21
N LEU A 211 -12.50 12.12 9.77
CA LEU A 211 -11.81 12.38 8.50
C LEU A 211 -12.74 12.19 7.29
N LEU A 212 -13.61 11.18 7.31
CA LEU A 212 -14.57 10.93 6.25
C LEU A 212 -15.58 12.07 6.10
N GLU A 213 -16.15 12.55 7.21
CA GLU A 213 -17.06 13.69 7.21
C GLU A 213 -16.39 14.96 6.70
N ALA A 214 -15.13 15.20 7.09
CA ALA A 214 -14.36 16.33 6.58
C ALA A 214 -14.14 16.23 5.06
N VAL A 215 -13.84 15.04 4.52
CA VAL A 215 -13.70 14.81 3.07
C VAL A 215 -15.03 15.02 2.33
N VAL A 216 -16.14 14.52 2.87
CA VAL A 216 -17.47 14.70 2.28
C VAL A 216 -17.89 16.18 2.32
N ALA A 217 -17.61 16.88 3.42
CA ALA A 217 -17.87 18.31 3.54
C ALA A 217 -17.07 19.11 2.51
N LEU A 218 -15.78 18.78 2.31
CA LEU A 218 -14.95 19.37 1.26
C LEU A 218 -15.51 19.10 -0.14
N THR A 219 -15.98 17.88 -0.40
CA THR A 219 -16.58 17.48 -1.70
C THR A 219 -17.86 18.26 -2.00
N ARG A 220 -18.64 18.59 -0.96
CA ARG A 220 -19.84 19.44 -1.05
C ARG A 220 -19.51 20.94 -1.08
N LEU A 221 -18.24 21.31 -1.20
CA LEU A 221 -17.74 22.69 -1.17
C LEU A 221 -18.08 23.45 0.12
N ASN A 222 -18.34 22.73 1.22
CA ASN A 222 -18.56 23.32 2.54
C ASN A 222 -17.24 23.54 3.27
N ILE A 223 -16.53 24.59 2.85
CA ILE A 223 -15.20 24.94 3.36
C ILE A 223 -15.34 25.71 4.68
N SER A 224 -15.49 24.96 5.76
CA SER A 224 -15.45 25.49 7.12
C SER A 224 -14.05 25.34 7.73
N LEU A 225 -13.67 26.26 8.63
CA LEU A 225 -12.41 26.23 9.37
C LEU A 225 -12.14 24.85 10.04
N PRO A 226 -13.10 24.21 10.73
CA PRO A 226 -12.89 22.86 11.27
C PRO A 226 -12.52 21.82 10.21
N VAL A 227 -13.18 21.84 9.05
CA VAL A 227 -12.92 20.87 7.97
C VAL A 227 -11.48 21.03 7.46
N ILE A 228 -11.02 22.25 7.22
CA ILE A 228 -9.64 22.51 6.78
C ILE A 228 -8.66 22.04 7.85
N LEU A 229 -8.93 22.34 9.12
CA LEU A 229 -7.99 22.06 10.20
C LEU A 229 -7.88 20.55 10.47
N THR A 230 -8.99 19.81 10.42
CA THR A 230 -8.99 18.35 10.53
C THR A 230 -8.24 17.68 9.37
N LEU A 231 -8.47 18.13 8.13
CA LEU A 231 -7.78 17.58 6.96
C LEU A 231 -6.29 17.92 6.93
N THR A 232 -5.92 19.15 7.31
CA THR A 232 -4.51 19.56 7.33
C THR A 232 -3.75 18.90 8.48
N ALA A 233 -4.34 18.77 9.67
CA ALA A 233 -3.73 18.05 10.79
C ALA A 233 -3.52 16.56 10.46
N GLY A 234 -4.56 15.86 9.98
CA GLY A 234 -4.46 14.46 9.58
C GLY A 234 -3.51 14.24 8.40
N GLY A 235 -3.57 15.12 7.39
CA GLY A 235 -2.69 15.07 6.22
C GLY A 235 -1.22 15.31 6.58
N LEU A 236 -0.93 16.32 7.41
CA LEU A 236 0.43 16.62 7.89
C LEU A 236 0.98 15.45 8.71
N GLY A 237 0.17 14.89 9.60
CA GLY A 237 0.48 13.67 10.32
C GLY A 237 0.83 12.52 9.38
N GLY A 238 0.00 12.28 8.36
CA GLY A 238 0.23 11.25 7.37
C GLY A 238 1.54 11.41 6.60
N VAL A 239 1.85 12.63 6.13
CA VAL A 239 3.11 12.93 5.44
C VAL A 239 4.31 12.73 6.37
N ALA A 240 4.24 13.25 7.61
CA ALA A 240 5.30 13.10 8.60
C ALA A 240 5.52 11.62 8.98
N GLY A 241 4.44 10.86 9.18
CA GLY A 241 4.48 9.43 9.51
C GLY A 241 5.04 8.60 8.37
N LEU A 242 4.65 8.89 7.12
CA LEU A 242 5.20 8.23 5.94
C LEU A 242 6.71 8.49 5.82
N PHE A 243 7.15 9.74 6.01
CA PHE A 243 8.58 10.09 5.95
C PHE A 243 9.38 9.43 7.08
N LEU A 244 8.87 9.45 8.31
CA LEU A 244 9.50 8.79 9.46
C LEU A 244 9.63 7.28 9.23
N PHE A 245 8.58 6.64 8.73
CA PHE A 245 8.59 5.23 8.42
C PHE A 245 9.54 4.90 7.26
N ALA A 246 9.57 5.71 6.20
CA ALA A 246 10.52 5.56 5.11
C ALA A 246 11.96 5.62 5.62
N LYS A 247 12.28 6.59 6.50
CA LYS A 247 13.60 6.70 7.14
C LYS A 247 13.93 5.51 8.04
N LEU A 248 12.95 4.99 8.77
CA LEU A 248 13.12 3.77 9.57
C LEU A 248 13.46 2.57 8.67
N MET A 249 12.73 2.39 7.57
CA MET A 249 12.97 1.30 6.62
C MET A 249 14.32 1.44 5.92
N GLU A 250 14.69 2.65 5.49
CA GLU A 250 16.00 2.96 4.93
C GLU A 250 17.12 2.60 5.93
N THR A 251 16.95 2.98 7.21
CA THR A 251 17.93 2.67 8.26
C THR A 251 18.06 1.16 8.48
N LEU A 252 16.94 0.42 8.51
CA LEU A 252 16.95 -1.04 8.65
C LEU A 252 17.60 -1.72 7.45
N LEU A 253 17.25 -1.32 6.23
CA LEU A 253 17.81 -1.89 5.01
C LEU A 253 19.29 -1.53 4.81
N ASN A 254 19.76 -0.39 5.30
CA ASN A 254 21.17 0.01 5.19
C ASN A 254 22.04 -0.60 6.32
N ARG A 255 21.57 -0.61 7.57
CA ARG A 255 22.36 -1.08 8.72
C ARG A 255 22.19 -2.58 9.00
N TYR A 256 20.98 -3.11 8.80
CA TYR A 256 20.61 -4.49 9.11
C TYR A 256 20.10 -5.24 7.88
N ARG A 257 20.68 -4.94 6.70
CA ARG A 257 20.24 -5.45 5.40
C ARG A 257 19.91 -6.94 5.40
N GLU A 258 20.83 -7.78 5.88
CA GLU A 258 20.62 -9.24 5.86
C GLU A 258 19.45 -9.68 6.75
N LEU A 259 19.32 -9.09 7.95
CA LEU A 259 18.21 -9.39 8.86
C LEU A 259 16.88 -8.92 8.27
N THR A 260 16.83 -7.69 7.75
CA THR A 260 15.61 -7.14 7.14
C THR A 260 15.18 -7.95 5.92
N MET A 261 16.11 -8.33 5.04
CA MET A 261 15.79 -9.16 3.86
C MET A 261 15.32 -10.56 4.27
N ALA A 262 15.91 -11.16 5.29
CA ALA A 262 15.47 -12.46 5.82
C ALA A 262 14.08 -12.39 6.46
N PHE A 263 13.78 -11.34 7.23
CA PHE A 263 12.47 -11.10 7.80
C PHE A 263 11.41 -10.88 6.71
N LEU A 264 11.66 -9.99 5.75
CA LEU A 264 10.76 -9.72 4.62
C LEU A 264 10.51 -10.99 3.79
N THR A 265 11.57 -11.77 3.55
CA THR A 265 11.45 -13.08 2.89
C THR A 265 10.55 -14.02 3.68
N GLY A 266 10.72 -14.07 5.01
CA GLY A 266 9.86 -14.84 5.89
C GLY A 266 8.39 -14.42 5.78
N LEU A 267 8.10 -13.13 5.81
CA LEU A 267 6.74 -12.62 5.61
C LEU A 267 6.15 -13.06 4.26
N MET A 268 6.94 -13.00 3.18
CA MET A 268 6.50 -13.45 1.86
C MET A 268 6.26 -14.97 1.80
N LEU A 269 7.14 -15.77 2.42
CA LEU A 269 6.96 -17.22 2.56
C LEU A 269 5.67 -17.55 3.33
N GLY A 270 5.42 -16.88 4.46
CA GLY A 270 4.19 -17.06 5.22
C GLY A 270 2.94 -16.65 4.45
N SER A 271 3.04 -15.65 3.55
CA SER A 271 1.92 -15.23 2.70
C SER A 271 1.49 -16.28 1.66
N LEU A 272 2.38 -17.22 1.28
CA LEU A 272 2.03 -18.32 0.38
C LEU A 272 0.96 -19.23 1.00
N TYR A 273 0.95 -19.38 2.33
CA TYR A 273 -0.13 -20.08 3.04
C TYR A 273 -1.45 -19.31 2.91
N ALA A 274 -1.40 -17.98 3.07
CA ALA A 274 -2.55 -17.09 2.99
C ALA A 274 -3.16 -16.96 1.57
N ILE A 275 -2.38 -17.25 0.52
CA ILE A 275 -2.80 -17.14 -0.88
C ILE A 275 -2.87 -18.53 -1.55
N TRP A 276 -2.91 -19.60 -0.76
CA TRP A 276 -3.03 -20.96 -1.30
C TRP A 276 -4.27 -21.09 -2.20
N PRO A 277 -4.14 -21.59 -3.45
CA PRO A 277 -5.23 -21.54 -4.44
C PRO A 277 -6.40 -22.48 -4.17
N PHE A 278 -6.17 -23.59 -3.46
CA PHE A 278 -7.18 -24.59 -3.18
C PHE A 278 -7.85 -24.32 -1.83
N ARG A 279 -8.92 -23.52 -1.87
CA ARG A 279 -9.74 -23.12 -0.71
C ARG A 279 -11.21 -23.31 -1.02
N GLU A 280 -11.98 -23.78 -0.05
CA GLU A 280 -13.43 -23.90 -0.22
C GLU A 280 -14.09 -22.52 -0.21
N ALA A 281 -14.87 -22.22 -1.26
CA ALA A 281 -15.66 -21.01 -1.34
C ALA A 281 -16.99 -21.22 -0.60
N ILE A 282 -17.07 -20.70 0.62
CA ILE A 282 -18.29 -20.72 1.44
C ILE A 282 -19.12 -19.49 1.07
N LYS A 283 -20.28 -19.69 0.43
CA LYS A 283 -21.24 -18.61 0.20
C LYS A 283 -21.95 -18.26 1.50
N VAL A 284 -21.64 -17.08 2.03
CA VAL A 284 -22.36 -16.51 3.17
C VAL A 284 -23.49 -15.64 2.62
N SER A 285 -24.73 -16.05 2.84
CA SER A 285 -25.91 -15.24 2.55
C SER A 285 -26.41 -14.61 3.85
N VAL A 286 -26.57 -13.28 3.85
CA VAL A 286 -27.20 -12.52 4.93
C VAL A 286 -28.22 -11.63 4.24
N ALA A 287 -29.50 -11.65 4.65
CA ALA A 287 -30.55 -10.76 4.13
C ALA A 287 -30.62 -10.66 2.58
N GLY A 288 -30.40 -11.76 1.86
CA GLY A 288 -30.56 -11.82 0.42
C GLY A 288 -29.36 -11.38 -0.44
N HIS A 289 -28.31 -10.78 0.13
CA HIS A 289 -27.03 -10.66 -0.60
C HIS A 289 -26.04 -11.74 -0.17
N GLU A 290 -25.43 -12.34 -1.18
CA GLU A 290 -24.40 -13.36 -1.05
C GLU A 290 -23.01 -12.73 -1.13
N LYS A 291 -22.12 -13.13 -0.23
CA LYS A 291 -20.68 -12.94 -0.36
C LYS A 291 -19.95 -14.24 -0.21
N ILE A 292 -18.87 -14.40 -0.96
CA ILE A 292 -17.99 -15.55 -0.87
C ILE A 292 -16.99 -15.29 0.26
N ALA A 293 -16.87 -16.23 1.19
CA ALA A 293 -15.80 -16.32 2.18
C ALA A 293 -14.97 -17.57 1.89
N TYR A 294 -13.66 -17.53 2.15
CA TYR A 294 -12.79 -18.67 1.89
C TYR A 294 -12.55 -19.48 3.18
N GLY A 295 -12.68 -20.80 3.06
CA GLY A 295 -12.40 -21.75 4.13
C GLY A 295 -10.91 -22.12 4.22
N LEU A 296 -10.62 -23.15 5.01
CA LEU A 296 -9.26 -23.63 5.22
C LEU A 296 -8.63 -24.20 3.92
N PRO A 297 -7.30 -24.12 3.76
CA PRO A 297 -6.60 -24.74 2.64
C PRO A 297 -6.78 -26.26 2.64
N HIS A 298 -7.14 -26.84 1.50
CA HIS A 298 -7.17 -28.29 1.29
C HIS A 298 -6.21 -28.73 0.17
N LEU A 299 -5.97 -30.03 0.08
CA LEU A 299 -5.15 -30.61 -0.98
C LEU A 299 -5.93 -30.67 -2.29
N PRO A 300 -5.27 -30.41 -3.44
CA PRO A 300 -5.92 -30.43 -4.74
C PRO A 300 -6.45 -31.82 -5.08
N ASN A 301 -7.69 -31.88 -5.56
CA ASN A 301 -8.25 -33.10 -6.14
C ASN A 301 -7.80 -33.22 -7.60
N LEU A 302 -7.00 -34.24 -7.91
CA LEU A 302 -6.42 -34.43 -9.25
C LEU A 302 -7.44 -34.85 -10.31
N ALA A 303 -8.64 -35.29 -9.89
CA ALA A 303 -9.73 -35.65 -10.79
C ALA A 303 -10.47 -34.43 -11.35
N ASP A 304 -10.41 -33.27 -10.67
CA ASP A 304 -11.16 -32.09 -11.05
C ASP A 304 -10.46 -31.29 -12.17
N THR A 305 -11.20 -30.93 -13.21
CA THR A 305 -10.69 -30.12 -14.34
C THR A 305 -10.21 -28.73 -13.88
N LEU A 306 -10.84 -28.18 -12.84
CA LEU A 306 -10.47 -26.88 -12.25
C LEU A 306 -9.06 -26.91 -11.64
N THR A 307 -8.61 -28.07 -11.15
CA THR A 307 -7.27 -28.25 -10.58
C THR A 307 -6.19 -28.04 -11.63
N TRP A 308 -6.39 -28.59 -12.83
CA TRP A 308 -5.46 -28.42 -13.95
C TRP A 308 -5.43 -27.00 -14.50
N ILE A 309 -6.59 -26.33 -14.57
CA ILE A 309 -6.66 -24.91 -14.95
C ILE A 309 -5.87 -24.07 -13.94
N THR A 310 -6.06 -24.33 -12.64
CA THR A 310 -5.37 -23.63 -11.56
C THR A 310 -3.86 -23.90 -11.57
N ALA A 311 -3.44 -25.14 -11.81
CA ALA A 311 -2.03 -25.47 -11.99
C ALA A 311 -1.43 -24.72 -13.20
N GLY A 312 -2.17 -24.63 -14.30
CA GLY A 312 -1.79 -23.83 -15.47
C GLY A 312 -1.59 -22.35 -15.15
N THR A 313 -2.47 -21.74 -14.35
CA THR A 313 -2.31 -20.34 -13.95
C THR A 313 -1.17 -20.11 -12.97
N VAL A 314 -0.86 -21.08 -12.09
CA VAL A 314 0.35 -21.05 -11.24
C VAL A 314 1.61 -21.00 -12.11
N ILE A 315 1.70 -21.89 -13.10
CA ILE A 315 2.83 -21.94 -14.03
C ILE A 315 2.93 -20.63 -14.82
N LEU A 316 1.80 -20.10 -15.31
CA LEU A 316 1.77 -18.81 -16.01
C LEU A 316 2.29 -17.67 -15.13
N GLY A 317 1.83 -17.59 -13.87
CA GLY A 317 2.31 -16.59 -12.91
C GLY A 317 3.80 -16.70 -12.62
N ALA A 318 4.31 -17.92 -12.45
CA ALA A 318 5.73 -18.18 -12.26
C ALA A 318 6.56 -17.84 -13.51
N LEU A 319 6.07 -18.16 -14.71
CA LEU A 319 6.72 -17.83 -15.97
C LEU A 319 6.84 -16.32 -16.15
N ILE A 320 5.77 -15.56 -15.87
CA ILE A 320 5.83 -14.09 -15.89
C ILE A 320 6.87 -13.59 -14.88
N GLY A 321 6.85 -14.10 -13.64
CA GLY A 321 7.84 -13.75 -12.63
C GLY A 321 9.28 -14.02 -13.09
N LEU A 322 9.53 -15.15 -13.75
CA LEU A 322 10.85 -15.52 -14.27
C LEU A 322 11.29 -14.66 -15.44
N VAL A 323 10.39 -14.37 -16.38
CA VAL A 323 10.67 -13.44 -17.49
C VAL A 323 11.08 -12.09 -16.93
N MET A 324 10.41 -11.63 -15.87
CA MET A 324 10.74 -10.36 -15.23
C MET A 324 12.06 -10.38 -14.47
N ASP A 325 12.36 -11.43 -13.68
CA ASP A 325 13.68 -11.62 -13.05
C ASP A 325 14.79 -11.70 -14.12
N TYR A 326 14.51 -12.33 -15.26
CA TYR A 326 15.44 -12.39 -16.40
C TYR A 326 15.70 -11.00 -17.01
N PHE A 327 14.66 -10.21 -17.27
CA PHE A 327 14.81 -8.84 -17.77
C PHE A 327 15.62 -7.97 -16.79
N GLU A 328 15.38 -8.11 -15.50
CA GLU A 328 16.11 -7.37 -14.46
C GLU A 328 17.60 -7.75 -14.44
N ARG A 329 17.92 -9.05 -14.57
CA ARG A 329 19.31 -9.54 -14.62
C ARG A 329 20.08 -9.13 -15.87
N LYS A 330 19.39 -9.04 -17.01
CA LYS A 330 20.02 -8.76 -18.31
C LYS A 330 20.43 -7.30 -18.46
N HIS A 331 19.85 -6.39 -17.68
CA HIS A 331 20.18 -4.98 -17.71
C HIS A 331 20.65 -4.47 -16.33
N PRO A 332 21.83 -4.92 -15.83
CA PRO A 332 22.36 -4.56 -14.52
C PRO A 332 22.79 -3.09 -14.38
N GLU A 333 22.94 -2.39 -15.52
CA GLU A 333 23.25 -0.95 -15.59
C GLU A 333 22.12 -0.10 -14.95
N LEU A 334 20.89 -0.63 -14.90
CA LEU A 334 19.74 -0.05 -14.20
C LEU A 334 19.77 -0.16 -12.66
N THR A 335 20.66 -0.99 -12.10
CA THR A 335 20.82 -1.17 -10.64
C THR A 335 22.05 -0.45 -10.09
N SER A 336 23.11 -0.31 -10.89
CA SER A 336 24.34 0.38 -10.46
C SER A 336 24.12 1.88 -10.24
N GLU A 337 23.30 2.53 -11.08
CA GLU A 337 22.96 3.95 -10.92
C GLU A 337 22.10 4.22 -9.67
N LYS A 338 21.29 3.23 -9.24
CA LYS A 338 20.51 3.29 -7.99
C LYS A 338 21.42 3.28 -6.75
N ASP A 339 22.47 2.45 -6.76
CA ASP A 339 23.44 2.39 -5.64
C ASP A 339 24.35 3.63 -5.60
N CYS A 340 24.71 4.20 -6.76
CA CYS A 340 25.49 5.44 -6.86
C CYS A 340 24.71 6.70 -6.44
N LEU A 341 23.40 6.79 -6.71
CA LEU A 341 22.59 7.96 -6.32
C LEU A 341 22.12 7.93 -4.85
N LEU A 342 21.99 6.75 -4.23
CA LEU A 342 21.68 6.61 -2.79
C LEU A 342 22.90 6.87 -1.91
N CYS A 343 24.10 6.52 -2.38
CA CYS A 343 25.36 6.93 -1.80
C CYS A 343 25.72 8.31 -2.35
N GLY A 344 25.20 9.39 -1.78
CA GLY A 344 25.57 10.75 -2.17
C GLY A 344 27.06 11.05 -2.01
N GLN A 345 27.89 10.58 -2.94
CA GLN A 345 29.26 11.03 -3.12
C GLN A 345 29.21 12.21 -4.09
N PRO A 346 29.71 13.40 -3.69
CA PRO A 346 29.96 14.46 -4.63
C PRO A 346 31.03 14.00 -5.61
N ASP A 347 30.79 14.33 -6.88
CA ASP A 347 31.66 14.08 -8.02
C ASP A 347 33.14 14.26 -7.66
N ALA A 348 33.90 13.15 -7.65
CA ALA A 348 35.36 13.24 -7.73
C ALA A 348 35.70 13.47 -9.21
N GLU A 349 36.22 14.66 -9.50
CA GLU A 349 36.77 15.02 -10.81
C GLU A 349 37.76 13.96 -11.30
N PRO A 350 37.84 13.72 -12.62
CA PRO A 350 38.90 12.89 -13.17
C PRO A 350 40.22 13.67 -13.08
N GLU A 351 41.10 13.29 -12.15
CA GLU A 351 42.51 13.68 -12.24
C GLU A 351 43.06 13.15 -13.57
N GLY A 352 43.35 14.09 -14.46
CA GLY A 352 43.94 13.85 -15.76
C GLY A 352 45.30 13.14 -15.62
N SER A 353 45.49 12.19 -16.51
CA SER A 353 46.77 11.62 -16.88
C SER A 353 47.75 12.67 -17.42
N LEU A 354 49.03 12.43 -17.10
CA LEU A 354 50.29 12.96 -17.68
C LEU A 354 50.88 14.23 -17.07
#